data_AF-A0A923XVS4-F1
#
_entry.id   AF-A0A923XVS4-F1
#
_cell.length_a   1.000
_cell.length_b   1.000
_cell.length_c   1.000
_cell.angle_alpha   90.00
_cell.angle_beta   90.00
_cell.angle_gamma   90.00
#
_symmetry.space_group_name_H-M   'P 1'
#
loop_
_entity.id
_entity.type
_entity.pdbx_description
1 polymer ?
#
loop_
_entity_poly.entity_id
_entity_poly.type
_entity_poly.pdbx_seq_one_letter_code
_entity_poly.pdbx_strand_id
1 'polypeptide(L)'
;MNNLTLFNSVEPSYKAVTLKFFYDKYLYQFDYKRKALGSDKPKLDKFYLTELLTYVFDNEKIFKELINVLPPIVEKILQVIIFEDIEISTAYLEKRYGMEIVRKGTTHYNDEYKKIDPAFFLFSIKSKENNYREPDYILSLPKIIRYRLKTYYPVPEEYMLTPIEQIDKISYFYENNNSILDDLPMYKKFLEHEKLAFSSQDRPLKGALKATKDVCEIQEFYNSSDLKDVEYTRTELIISFLMYELSTNKTTKEPVKGLEYLKKIFNNYESGRSFYTFVLLYHIKRLRPVIEYSRYNYFEMNQTFNKNIFKVLKSLKVEQWFSFENVYKFITYNEFDFDLINDRDARDTYLNSKFERVYDDKIYIKEKVIYQEAIIKPAIKASFFLLASFGIIDIAYNLPKNKIEQKGKNYLSIFDGLEY
;
A
#
# COMPACT_ATOMS: atom_id res chain seq x y z
N MET A 1 -12.28 21.36 14.29
CA MET A 1 -12.88 21.28 12.93
C MET A 1 -14.27 21.91 13.01
N ASN A 2 -14.69 22.74 12.06
CA ASN A 2 -16.02 23.37 12.12
C ASN A 2 -17.10 22.35 11.72
N ASN A 3 -18.23 22.31 12.44
CA ASN A 3 -19.38 21.45 12.15
C ASN A 3 -19.89 21.59 10.72
N LEU A 4 -19.82 22.80 10.16
CA LEU A 4 -20.20 23.05 8.76
C LEU A 4 -19.33 22.25 7.77
N THR A 5 -18.04 22.09 8.06
CA THR A 5 -17.11 21.32 7.23
C THR A 5 -17.45 19.82 7.27
N LEU A 6 -17.81 19.29 8.44
CA LEU A 6 -18.21 17.89 8.58
C LEU A 6 -19.54 17.62 7.88
N PHE A 7 -20.53 18.49 8.08
CA PHE A 7 -21.83 18.42 7.41
C PHE A 7 -21.68 18.39 5.88
N ASN A 8 -20.89 19.31 5.32
CA ASN A 8 -20.61 19.39 3.89
C ASN A 8 -19.87 18.15 3.35
N SER A 9 -19.27 17.35 4.22
CA SER A 9 -18.67 16.05 3.85
C SER A 9 -19.67 14.90 3.93
N VAL A 10 -20.66 14.95 4.83
CA VAL A 10 -21.69 13.92 4.98
C VAL A 10 -22.75 14.08 3.88
N GLU A 11 -23.32 15.27 3.71
CA GLU A 11 -24.47 15.52 2.82
C GLU A 11 -24.34 14.90 1.41
N PRO A 12 -23.24 15.11 0.66
CA PRO A 12 -23.11 14.56 -0.69
C PRO A 12 -22.79 13.06 -0.70
N SER A 13 -22.29 12.52 0.42
CA SER A 13 -21.75 11.16 0.50
C SER A 13 -22.81 10.08 0.81
N TYR A 14 -23.98 10.50 1.30
CA TYR A 14 -25.06 9.59 1.69
C TYR A 14 -26.37 9.91 0.98
N LYS A 15 -27.06 8.85 0.50
CA LYS A 15 -28.39 8.97 -0.10
C LYS A 15 -29.45 9.06 1.00
N ALA A 16 -30.53 9.80 0.76
CA ALA A 16 -31.63 9.96 1.72
C ALA A 16 -32.23 8.62 2.17
N VAL A 17 -32.38 7.67 1.24
CA VAL A 17 -32.89 6.32 1.53
C VAL A 17 -31.95 5.55 2.46
N THR A 18 -30.64 5.61 2.21
CA THR A 18 -29.59 4.99 3.04
C THR A 18 -29.63 5.56 4.47
N LEU A 19 -29.68 6.90 4.59
CA LEU A 19 -29.76 7.58 5.88
C LEU A 19 -31.02 7.19 6.66
N LYS A 20 -32.17 7.05 5.99
CA LYS A 20 -33.43 6.66 6.64
C LYS A 20 -33.36 5.25 7.22
N PHE A 21 -32.89 4.28 6.44
CA PHE A 21 -32.70 2.91 6.92
C PHE A 21 -31.67 2.83 8.06
N PHE A 22 -30.57 3.58 7.96
CA PHE A 22 -29.57 3.64 9.03
C PHE A 22 -30.13 4.28 10.29
N TYR A 23 -30.97 5.30 10.14
CA TYR A 23 -31.67 5.94 11.24
C TYR A 23 -32.60 4.98 11.97
N ASP A 24 -33.48 4.30 11.25
CA ASP A 24 -34.44 3.36 11.83
C ASP A 24 -33.75 2.23 12.59
N LYS A 25 -32.57 1.80 12.11
CA LYS A 25 -31.81 0.68 12.70
C LYS A 25 -30.89 1.10 13.85
N TYR A 26 -30.24 2.27 13.77
CA TYR A 26 -29.17 2.63 14.70
C TYR A 26 -29.20 4.07 15.22
N LEU A 27 -29.64 5.07 14.43
CA LEU A 27 -29.55 6.48 14.87
C LEU A 27 -30.74 6.96 15.69
N TYR A 28 -31.91 6.31 15.61
CA TYR A 28 -33.12 6.72 16.33
C TYR A 28 -32.87 6.92 17.83
N GLN A 29 -32.00 6.09 18.43
CA GLN A 29 -31.69 6.18 19.85
C GLN A 29 -30.94 7.47 20.23
N PHE A 30 -30.22 8.11 19.30
CA PHE A 30 -29.46 9.34 19.51
C PHE A 30 -30.25 10.61 19.15
N ASP A 31 -31.49 10.46 18.69
CA ASP A 31 -32.35 11.59 18.34
C ASP A 31 -33.08 12.17 19.56
N TYR A 32 -32.32 12.84 20.42
CA TYR A 32 -32.84 13.45 21.64
C TYR A 32 -33.84 14.58 21.33
N LYS A 33 -33.67 15.31 20.23
CA LYS A 33 -34.56 16.42 19.83
C LYS A 33 -35.97 15.90 19.50
N ARG A 34 -36.10 14.86 18.67
CA ARG A 34 -37.42 14.27 18.37
C ARG A 34 -38.02 13.51 19.54
N LYS A 35 -37.21 12.95 20.44
CA LYS A 35 -37.71 12.28 21.64
C LYS A 35 -38.33 13.26 22.63
N ALA A 36 -37.77 14.47 22.73
CA ALA A 36 -38.28 15.54 23.58
C ALA A 36 -39.49 16.28 22.98
N LEU A 37 -39.59 16.34 21.65
CA LEU A 37 -40.65 17.05 20.94
C LEU A 37 -41.80 16.11 20.58
N GLY A 38 -42.99 16.33 21.15
CA GLY A 38 -44.20 15.53 20.94
C GLY A 38 -44.77 15.65 19.51
N SER A 39 -45.65 16.63 19.30
CA SER A 39 -46.25 16.95 17.98
C SER A 39 -45.34 17.78 17.08
N ASP A 40 -44.38 18.53 17.65
CA ASP A 40 -43.47 19.44 16.91
C ASP A 40 -42.23 18.72 16.36
N LYS A 41 -42.39 17.44 16.00
CA LYS A 41 -41.27 16.65 15.49
C LYS A 41 -40.83 17.22 14.13
N PRO A 42 -39.53 17.51 13.93
CA PRO A 42 -39.02 17.89 12.61
C PRO A 42 -39.41 16.87 11.54
N LYS A 43 -39.36 17.23 10.27
CA LYS A 43 -39.53 16.24 9.20
C LYS A 43 -38.28 15.35 9.13
N LEU A 44 -38.45 14.04 8.96
CA LEU A 44 -37.31 13.14 8.64
C LEU A 44 -36.93 13.31 7.17
N ASP A 45 -36.38 14.47 6.83
CA ASP A 45 -35.81 14.72 5.52
C ASP A 45 -34.30 14.43 5.49
N LYS A 46 -33.72 14.48 4.30
CA LYS A 46 -32.28 14.21 4.11
C LYS A 46 -31.43 15.16 4.94
N PHE A 47 -31.80 16.44 5.00
CA PHE A 47 -31.04 17.47 5.69
C PHE A 47 -30.96 17.15 7.19
N TYR A 48 -32.10 16.90 7.83
CA TYR A 48 -32.18 16.56 9.25
C TYR A 48 -31.39 15.28 9.58
N LEU A 49 -31.54 14.23 8.76
CA LEU A 49 -30.80 12.98 8.94
C LEU A 49 -29.29 13.17 8.79
N THR A 50 -28.87 14.06 7.88
CA THR A 50 -27.47 14.44 7.68
C THR A 50 -26.94 15.20 8.89
N GLU A 51 -27.71 16.14 9.45
CA GLU A 51 -27.33 16.86 10.68
C GLU A 51 -27.15 15.90 11.85
N LEU A 52 -28.08 14.95 12.02
CA LEU A 52 -28.00 13.95 13.08
C LEU A 52 -26.76 13.07 12.92
N LEU A 53 -26.51 12.54 11.73
CA LEU A 53 -25.31 11.73 11.48
C LEU A 53 -24.01 12.53 11.66
N THR A 54 -24.00 13.80 11.23
CA THR A 54 -22.88 14.73 11.44
C THR A 54 -22.63 14.93 12.94
N TYR A 55 -23.68 15.14 13.73
CA TYR A 55 -23.57 15.28 15.18
C TYR A 55 -23.01 14.02 15.83
N VAL A 56 -23.44 12.84 15.39
CA VAL A 56 -22.89 11.55 15.86
C VAL A 56 -21.41 11.46 15.52
N PHE A 57 -20.98 11.82 14.30
CA PHE A 57 -19.55 11.82 13.94
C PHE A 57 -18.72 12.91 14.61
N ASP A 58 -19.32 14.00 15.09
CA ASP A 58 -18.56 15.05 15.79
C ASP A 58 -18.42 14.80 17.29
N ASN A 59 -19.32 14.02 17.87
CA ASN A 59 -19.38 13.77 19.32
C ASN A 59 -18.80 12.40 19.69
N GLU A 60 -17.61 12.40 20.31
CA GLU A 60 -16.92 11.18 20.75
C GLU A 60 -17.80 10.24 21.60
N LYS A 61 -18.54 10.77 22.57
CA LYS A 61 -19.35 9.95 23.47
C LYS A 61 -20.45 9.22 22.71
N ILE A 62 -21.19 9.96 21.88
CA ILE A 62 -22.30 9.41 21.10
C ILE A 62 -21.78 8.44 20.03
N PHE A 63 -20.64 8.75 19.42
CA PHE A 63 -20.03 7.84 18.47
C PHE A 63 -19.59 6.51 19.12
N LYS A 64 -19.00 6.56 20.31
CA LYS A 64 -18.66 5.36 21.09
C LYS A 64 -19.91 4.53 21.44
N GLU A 65 -21.01 5.19 21.80
CA GLU A 65 -22.30 4.52 21.99
C GLU A 65 -22.83 3.89 20.70
N LEU A 66 -22.64 4.54 19.54
CA LEU A 66 -22.98 3.95 18.24
C LEU A 66 -22.14 2.70 17.96
N ILE A 67 -20.83 2.73 18.17
CA ILE A 67 -19.97 1.55 17.93
C ILE A 67 -20.48 0.33 18.70
N ASN A 68 -20.84 0.50 19.97
CA ASN A 68 -21.30 -0.59 20.83
C ASN A 68 -22.59 -1.27 20.36
N VAL A 69 -23.38 -0.64 19.49
CA VAL A 69 -24.61 -1.23 18.92
C VAL A 69 -24.41 -1.76 17.50
N LEU A 70 -23.26 -1.52 16.87
CA LEU A 70 -22.96 -2.03 15.54
C LEU A 70 -22.65 -3.53 15.61
N PRO A 71 -22.98 -4.30 14.55
CA PRO A 71 -22.50 -5.67 14.44
C PRO A 71 -20.96 -5.71 14.46
N PRO A 72 -20.32 -6.69 15.15
CA PRO A 72 -18.86 -6.76 15.28
C PRO A 72 -18.09 -6.70 13.95
N ILE A 73 -18.70 -7.24 12.90
CA ILE A 73 -18.10 -7.23 11.55
C ILE A 73 -18.15 -5.85 10.88
N VAL A 74 -19.18 -5.04 11.16
CA VAL A 74 -19.28 -3.65 10.68
C VAL A 74 -18.23 -2.81 11.40
N GLU A 75 -18.04 -3.01 12.71
CA GLU A 75 -16.97 -2.37 13.48
C GLU A 75 -15.58 -2.73 12.94
N LYS A 76 -15.33 -4.02 12.65
CA LYS A 76 -14.06 -4.45 12.04
C LYS A 76 -13.78 -3.77 10.70
N ILE A 77 -14.80 -3.65 9.84
CA ILE A 77 -14.67 -2.95 8.55
C ILE A 77 -14.49 -1.43 8.77
N LEU A 78 -15.15 -0.87 9.77
CA LEU A 78 -15.01 0.53 10.16
C LEU A 78 -13.57 0.85 10.59
N GLN A 79 -12.96 0.02 11.43
CA GLN A 79 -11.55 0.17 11.83
C GLN A 79 -10.63 0.18 10.61
N VAL A 80 -10.78 -0.79 9.70
CA VAL A 80 -10.00 -0.87 8.45
C VAL A 80 -10.17 0.40 7.62
N ILE A 81 -11.41 0.85 7.38
CA ILE A 81 -11.66 2.07 6.59
C ILE A 81 -11.10 3.32 7.29
N ILE A 82 -11.17 3.40 8.63
CA ILE A 82 -10.66 4.54 9.39
C ILE A 82 -9.14 4.66 9.23
N PHE A 83 -8.42 3.56 9.44
CA PHE A 83 -6.98 3.60 9.56
C PHE A 83 -6.23 3.33 8.25
N GLU A 84 -6.77 2.51 7.35
CA GLU A 84 -6.08 2.10 6.12
C GLU A 84 -6.33 3.03 4.91
N ASP A 85 -7.25 4.00 5.02
CA ASP A 85 -7.64 4.92 3.94
C ASP A 85 -8.08 4.19 2.65
N ILE A 86 -8.71 3.03 2.75
CA ILE A 86 -9.07 2.23 1.57
C ILE A 86 -10.56 2.38 1.24
N GLU A 87 -10.85 2.63 -0.03
CA GLU A 87 -12.16 2.33 -0.63
C GLU A 87 -12.19 0.83 -0.96
N ILE A 88 -13.09 0.08 -0.32
CA ILE A 88 -13.05 -1.39 -0.38
C ILE A 88 -14.28 -1.93 -1.09
N SER A 89 -14.08 -2.80 -2.06
CA SER A 89 -15.18 -3.49 -2.74
C SER A 89 -15.86 -4.48 -1.81
N THR A 90 -17.18 -4.57 -1.93
CA THR A 90 -17.97 -5.56 -1.20
C THR A 90 -17.55 -6.98 -1.55
N ALA A 91 -17.27 -7.27 -2.83
CA ALA A 91 -16.79 -8.59 -3.25
C ALA A 91 -15.47 -8.99 -2.56
N TYR A 92 -14.55 -8.05 -2.34
CA TYR A 92 -13.31 -8.32 -1.60
C TYR A 92 -13.58 -8.64 -0.13
N LEU A 93 -14.44 -7.85 0.52
CA LEU A 93 -14.81 -8.04 1.93
C LEU A 93 -15.53 -9.38 2.15
N GLU A 94 -16.49 -9.72 1.29
CA GLU A 94 -17.22 -10.99 1.33
C GLU A 94 -16.27 -12.18 1.21
N LYS A 95 -15.31 -12.13 0.28
CA LYS A 95 -14.28 -13.16 0.12
C LYS A 95 -13.33 -13.23 1.33
N ARG A 96 -12.92 -12.08 1.88
CA ARG A 96 -11.95 -12.00 2.98
C ARG A 96 -12.55 -12.48 4.31
N TYR A 97 -13.82 -12.16 4.56
CA TYR A 97 -14.48 -12.43 5.83
C TYR A 97 -15.50 -13.58 5.76
N GLY A 98 -15.73 -14.16 4.58
CA GLY A 98 -16.65 -15.29 4.41
C GLY A 98 -18.10 -14.92 4.72
N MET A 99 -18.53 -13.74 4.31
CA MET A 99 -19.85 -13.19 4.66
C MET A 99 -20.61 -12.68 3.44
N GLU A 100 -21.91 -12.46 3.59
CA GLU A 100 -22.75 -11.81 2.58
C GLU A 100 -23.06 -10.37 3.01
N ILE A 101 -22.56 -9.40 2.25
CA ILE A 101 -22.82 -7.96 2.40
C ILE A 101 -23.90 -7.53 1.42
N VAL A 102 -23.88 -8.12 0.23
CA VAL A 102 -24.76 -7.82 -0.89
C VAL A 102 -25.69 -9.00 -1.14
N ARG A 103 -26.97 -8.81 -0.84
CA ARG A 103 -28.00 -9.83 -1.04
C ARG A 103 -28.65 -9.69 -2.42
N LYS A 104 -29.00 -10.81 -3.01
CA LYS A 104 -29.91 -10.86 -4.18
C LYS A 104 -31.34 -10.67 -3.70
N GLY A 105 -32.09 -9.82 -4.40
CA GLY A 105 -33.53 -9.64 -4.27
C GLY A 105 -34.19 -9.69 -5.64
N THR A 106 -35.51 -9.88 -5.66
CA THR A 106 -36.32 -9.89 -6.89
C THR A 106 -37.26 -8.70 -6.90
N THR A 107 -37.31 -7.96 -8.01
CA THR A 107 -38.29 -6.89 -8.19
C THR A 107 -39.69 -7.47 -8.40
N HIS A 108 -40.72 -6.61 -8.41
CA HIS A 108 -42.08 -7.01 -8.74
C HIS A 108 -42.21 -7.60 -10.17
N TYR A 109 -41.21 -7.36 -11.02
CA TYR A 109 -41.12 -7.86 -12.40
C TYR A 109 -40.18 -9.08 -12.56
N ASN A 110 -39.78 -9.73 -11.47
CA ASN A 110 -38.80 -10.84 -11.45
C ASN A 110 -37.38 -10.47 -11.91
N ASP A 111 -37.03 -9.18 -11.95
CA ASP A 111 -35.64 -8.79 -12.17
C ASP A 111 -34.82 -9.03 -10.89
N GLU A 112 -33.68 -9.72 -11.02
CA GLU A 112 -32.72 -9.82 -9.93
C GLU A 112 -32.05 -8.46 -9.70
N TYR A 113 -32.16 -7.93 -8.48
CA TYR A 113 -31.41 -6.76 -8.05
C TYR A 113 -30.54 -7.09 -6.84
N LYS A 114 -29.40 -6.43 -6.75
CA LYS A 114 -28.52 -6.52 -5.59
C LYS A 114 -28.83 -5.42 -4.59
N LYS A 115 -28.81 -5.75 -3.30
CA LYS A 115 -29.03 -4.79 -2.21
C LYS A 115 -28.02 -5.02 -1.09
N ILE A 116 -27.34 -3.96 -0.69
CA ILE A 116 -26.46 -3.97 0.49
C ILE A 116 -27.30 -4.12 1.76
N ASP A 117 -26.85 -4.94 2.71
CA ASP A 117 -27.45 -5.04 4.03
C ASP A 117 -27.42 -3.67 4.75
N PRO A 118 -28.56 -3.18 5.27
CA PRO A 118 -28.62 -1.91 6.00
C PRO A 118 -27.63 -1.77 7.17
N ALA A 119 -27.07 -2.88 7.68
CA ALA A 119 -25.98 -2.86 8.66
C ALA A 119 -24.75 -2.05 8.18
N PHE A 120 -24.50 -1.97 6.87
CA PHE A 120 -23.36 -1.28 6.28
C PHE A 120 -23.66 0.17 5.86
N PHE A 121 -24.85 0.70 6.17
CA PHE A 121 -25.24 2.06 5.79
C PHE A 121 -24.57 3.16 6.60
N LEU A 122 -23.73 2.78 7.58
CA LEU A 122 -22.74 3.68 8.19
C LEU A 122 -21.74 4.21 7.16
N PHE A 123 -21.45 3.45 6.09
CA PHE A 123 -20.47 3.83 5.07
C PHE A 123 -21.12 4.59 3.91
N SER A 124 -20.32 5.42 3.25
CA SER A 124 -20.66 5.90 1.91
C SER A 124 -20.59 4.73 0.93
N ILE A 125 -21.61 4.62 0.08
CA ILE A 125 -21.78 3.51 -0.86
C ILE A 125 -21.74 4.06 -2.28
N LYS A 126 -20.73 3.61 -3.04
CA LYS A 126 -20.63 3.88 -4.49
C LYS A 126 -20.95 2.60 -5.25
N SER A 127 -21.74 2.70 -6.32
CA SER A 127 -21.95 1.61 -7.27
C SER A 127 -20.91 1.70 -8.37
N LYS A 128 -20.19 0.62 -8.65
CA LYS A 128 -19.45 0.46 -9.92
C LYS A 128 -20.42 -0.13 -10.93
N GLU A 129 -21.07 0.72 -11.71
CA GLU A 129 -21.77 0.27 -12.91
C GLU A 129 -20.74 -0.18 -13.95
N ASN A 130 -20.65 -1.49 -14.17
CA ASN A 130 -19.98 -2.03 -15.34
C ASN A 130 -21.07 -2.40 -16.34
N ASN A 131 -21.02 -1.84 -17.55
CA ASN A 131 -22.02 -2.04 -18.62
C ASN A 131 -22.28 -3.50 -19.02
N TYR A 132 -21.55 -4.48 -18.44
CA TYR A 132 -21.64 -5.90 -18.75
C TYR A 132 -21.53 -6.84 -17.53
N ARG A 133 -21.53 -6.31 -16.29
CA ARG A 133 -21.46 -7.13 -15.06
C ARG A 133 -22.39 -6.58 -13.98
N GLU A 134 -22.89 -7.46 -13.12
CA GLU A 134 -23.69 -7.11 -11.93
C GLU A 134 -22.97 -6.02 -11.11
N PRO A 135 -23.70 -5.05 -10.52
CA PRO A 135 -23.10 -3.95 -9.77
C PRO A 135 -22.32 -4.49 -8.57
N ASP A 136 -21.05 -4.10 -8.49
CA ASP A 136 -20.23 -4.24 -7.28
C ASP A 136 -20.27 -2.91 -6.53
N TYR A 137 -20.29 -2.99 -5.21
CA TYR A 137 -20.36 -1.82 -4.36
C TYR A 137 -19.03 -1.54 -3.71
N ILE A 138 -18.76 -0.26 -3.47
CA ILE A 138 -17.59 0.21 -2.75
C ILE A 138 -18.05 0.87 -1.47
N LEU A 139 -17.49 0.41 -0.35
CA LEU A 139 -17.65 1.03 0.96
C LEU A 139 -16.48 1.99 1.20
N SER A 140 -16.80 3.19 1.67
CA SER A 140 -15.78 4.17 2.09
C SER A 140 -16.31 5.16 3.12
N LEU A 141 -15.39 5.91 3.72
CA LEU A 141 -15.71 7.09 4.51
C LEU A 141 -15.07 8.32 3.86
N PRO A 142 -15.79 9.46 3.80
CA PRO A 142 -15.19 10.73 3.45
C PRO A 142 -13.97 11.06 4.32
N LYS A 143 -12.90 11.56 3.70
CA LYS A 143 -11.61 11.84 4.35
C LYS A 143 -11.73 12.70 5.60
N ILE A 144 -12.58 13.73 5.55
CA ILE A 144 -12.87 14.62 6.68
C ILE A 144 -13.48 13.86 7.87
N ILE A 145 -14.46 12.99 7.61
CA ILE A 145 -15.08 12.15 8.63
C ILE A 145 -14.02 11.22 9.21
N ARG A 146 -13.28 10.52 8.35
CA ARG A 146 -12.20 9.61 8.75
C ARG A 146 -11.19 10.27 9.71
N TYR A 147 -10.71 11.46 9.38
CA TYR A 147 -9.83 12.23 10.27
C TYR A 147 -10.46 12.55 11.61
N ARG A 148 -11.74 12.94 11.60
CA ARG A 148 -12.47 13.20 12.84
C ARG A 148 -12.54 11.93 13.69
N LEU A 149 -12.90 10.79 13.09
CA LEU A 149 -13.02 9.52 13.79
C LEU A 149 -11.67 9.07 14.39
N LYS A 150 -10.56 9.24 13.65
CA LYS A 150 -9.20 8.91 14.15
C LYS A 150 -8.84 9.59 15.47
N THR A 151 -9.43 10.76 15.78
CA THR A 151 -9.10 11.50 17.03
C THR A 151 -9.66 10.86 18.30
N TYR A 152 -10.62 9.95 18.19
CA TYR A 152 -11.26 9.32 19.35
C TYR A 152 -11.52 7.80 19.19
N TYR A 153 -11.31 7.25 18.00
CA TYR A 153 -11.37 5.80 17.79
C TYR A 153 -10.16 5.15 18.48
N PRO A 154 -10.33 3.99 19.15
CA PRO A 154 -9.20 3.28 19.75
C PRO A 154 -8.06 3.09 18.74
N VAL A 155 -6.89 3.62 19.08
CA VAL A 155 -5.71 3.54 18.24
C VAL A 155 -5.24 2.07 18.24
N PRO A 156 -5.09 1.42 17.08
CA PRO A 156 -4.55 0.07 17.01
C PRO A 156 -3.12 0.03 17.55
N GLU A 157 -2.71 -1.10 18.13
CA GLU A 157 -1.34 -1.27 18.65
C GLU A 157 -0.29 -0.98 17.57
N GLU A 158 -0.60 -1.32 16.32
CA GLU A 158 0.30 -1.16 15.17
C GLU A 158 0.37 0.29 14.65
N TYR A 159 -0.28 1.24 15.30
CA TYR A 159 -0.08 2.68 15.05
C TYR A 159 1.32 3.15 15.45
N MET A 160 1.96 2.43 16.38
CA MET A 160 3.33 2.65 16.80
C MET A 160 4.22 1.51 16.28
N LEU A 161 5.47 1.85 15.94
CA LEU A 161 6.51 0.86 15.67
C LEU A 161 6.86 0.16 16.97
N THR A 162 6.58 -1.13 17.03
CA THR A 162 6.80 -1.96 18.21
C THR A 162 7.88 -2.98 17.88
N PRO A 163 9.05 -2.90 18.55
CA PRO A 163 10.10 -3.88 18.32
C PRO A 163 9.64 -5.25 18.80
N ILE A 164 10.14 -6.30 18.15
CA ILE A 164 9.90 -7.68 18.56
C ILE A 164 11.14 -8.22 19.27
N GLU A 165 10.92 -9.01 20.31
CA GLU A 165 12.02 -9.65 21.07
C GLU A 165 12.49 -10.94 20.40
N GLN A 166 11.58 -11.64 19.72
CA GLN A 166 11.85 -12.92 19.09
C GLN A 166 11.35 -12.91 17.65
N ILE A 167 12.25 -13.25 16.73
CA ILE A 167 11.94 -13.50 15.32
C ILE A 167 11.38 -14.91 15.21
N ASP A 168 10.31 -15.08 14.43
CA ASP A 168 9.80 -16.41 14.11
C ASP A 168 10.83 -17.23 13.31
N LYS A 169 10.51 -18.49 13.02
CA LYS A 169 11.39 -19.33 12.22
C LYS A 169 11.58 -18.74 10.81
N ILE A 170 12.77 -18.19 10.57
CA ILE A 170 13.17 -17.57 9.30
C ILE A 170 14.22 -18.41 8.57
N SER A 171 14.16 -18.39 7.24
CA SER A 171 15.07 -19.15 6.36
C SER A 171 16.40 -18.44 6.11
N TYR A 172 16.40 -17.10 6.03
CA TYR A 172 17.57 -16.31 5.69
C TYR A 172 17.70 -15.06 6.56
N PHE A 173 18.93 -14.79 6.97
CA PHE A 173 19.36 -13.54 7.59
C PHE A 173 20.39 -12.90 6.68
N TYR A 174 20.30 -11.58 6.52
CA TYR A 174 21.35 -10.82 5.87
C TYR A 174 21.76 -9.66 6.77
N GLU A 175 23.01 -9.75 7.21
CA GLU A 175 23.71 -8.74 8.00
C GLU A 175 24.98 -8.36 7.25
N ASN A 176 25.09 -7.10 6.84
CA ASN A 176 26.25 -6.68 6.06
C ASN A 176 27.52 -6.51 6.91
N ASN A 177 27.36 -6.28 8.22
CA ASN A 177 28.46 -6.06 9.16
C ASN A 177 29.45 -4.96 8.70
N ASN A 178 28.92 -3.90 8.07
CA ASN A 178 29.67 -2.78 7.49
C ASN A 178 30.65 -3.12 6.35
N SER A 179 30.65 -4.34 5.80
CA SER A 179 31.55 -4.73 4.69
C SER A 179 31.43 -3.80 3.49
N ILE A 180 30.22 -3.25 3.27
CA ILE A 180 29.92 -2.35 2.17
C ILE A 180 30.87 -1.15 2.10
N LEU A 181 31.41 -0.69 3.24
CA LEU A 181 32.29 0.47 3.27
C LEU A 181 33.62 0.19 2.54
N ASP A 182 34.07 -1.06 2.55
CA ASP A 182 35.27 -1.51 1.86
C ASP A 182 34.95 -1.98 0.43
N ASP A 183 33.77 -2.57 0.23
CA ASP A 183 33.34 -3.14 -1.05
C ASP A 183 32.95 -2.04 -2.08
N LEU A 184 32.33 -0.96 -1.62
CA LEU A 184 31.70 0.04 -2.48
C LEU A 184 32.67 0.72 -3.47
N PRO A 185 33.91 1.10 -3.11
CA PRO A 185 34.90 1.60 -4.07
C PRO A 185 35.22 0.59 -5.18
N MET A 186 35.28 -0.70 -4.86
CA MET A 186 35.53 -1.76 -5.83
C MET A 186 34.35 -1.91 -6.80
N TYR A 187 33.12 -1.96 -6.27
CA TYR A 187 31.91 -2.05 -7.08
C TYR A 187 31.83 -0.90 -8.07
N LYS A 188 32.07 0.33 -7.57
CA LYS A 188 32.08 1.53 -8.39
C LYS A 188 33.12 1.43 -9.52
N LYS A 189 34.36 1.08 -9.20
CA LYS A 189 35.45 0.98 -10.17
C LYS A 189 35.14 -0.06 -11.26
N PHE A 190 34.60 -1.21 -10.87
CA PHE A 190 34.18 -2.24 -11.82
C PHE A 190 33.11 -1.70 -12.79
N LEU A 191 32.08 -1.04 -12.26
CA LEU A 191 30.98 -0.48 -13.07
C LEU A 191 31.39 0.69 -13.97
N GLU A 192 32.41 1.48 -13.60
CA GLU A 192 32.95 2.55 -14.45
C GLU A 192 33.74 2.01 -15.67
N HIS A 193 34.40 0.86 -15.52
CA HIS A 193 35.26 0.29 -16.55
C HIS A 193 34.54 -0.71 -17.46
N GLU A 194 33.59 -1.47 -16.92
CA GLU A 194 32.93 -2.55 -17.65
C GLU A 194 31.71 -2.07 -18.44
N LYS A 195 31.61 -2.50 -19.70
CA LYS A 195 30.41 -2.29 -20.52
C LYS A 195 29.40 -3.40 -20.24
N LEU A 196 28.59 -3.21 -19.21
CA LEU A 196 27.52 -4.15 -18.87
C LEU A 196 26.38 -4.10 -19.89
N ALA A 197 25.84 -5.26 -20.22
CA ALA A 197 24.69 -5.39 -21.12
C ALA A 197 23.38 -5.33 -20.34
N PHE A 198 22.42 -4.55 -20.86
CA PHE A 198 21.10 -4.34 -20.27
C PHE A 198 19.98 -4.79 -21.23
N SER A 199 18.85 -5.18 -20.65
CA SER A 199 17.61 -5.41 -21.38
C SER A 199 16.92 -4.11 -21.79
N SER A 200 15.88 -4.18 -22.61
CA SER A 200 15.02 -3.03 -22.95
C SER A 200 14.25 -2.44 -21.77
N GLN A 201 14.26 -3.11 -20.61
CA GLN A 201 13.68 -2.63 -19.35
C GLN A 201 14.75 -2.09 -18.39
N ASP A 202 15.96 -1.80 -18.88
CA ASP A 202 17.13 -1.34 -18.11
C ASP A 202 17.53 -2.30 -16.97
N ARG A 203 17.11 -3.57 -17.05
CA ARG A 203 17.58 -4.62 -16.15
C ARG A 203 18.91 -5.19 -16.66
N PRO A 204 19.92 -5.36 -15.80
CA PRO A 204 21.16 -6.04 -16.17
C PRO A 204 20.88 -7.46 -16.68
N LEU A 205 21.53 -7.87 -17.76
CA LEU A 205 21.40 -9.23 -18.26
C LEU A 205 22.11 -10.23 -17.34
N LYS A 206 21.70 -11.51 -17.38
CA LYS A 206 22.24 -12.57 -16.51
C LYS A 206 23.78 -12.68 -16.57
N GLY A 207 24.37 -12.49 -17.75
CA GLY A 207 25.84 -12.48 -17.90
C GLY A 207 26.52 -11.34 -17.14
N ALA A 208 25.93 -10.13 -17.16
CA ALA A 208 26.43 -8.98 -16.42
C ALA A 208 26.30 -9.18 -14.90
N LEU A 209 25.17 -9.73 -14.44
CA LEU A 209 24.95 -10.09 -13.04
C LEU A 209 26.01 -11.09 -12.55
N LYS A 210 26.18 -12.19 -13.30
CA LYS A 210 27.17 -13.21 -12.95
C LYS A 210 28.59 -12.66 -12.91
N ALA A 211 29.00 -11.91 -13.93
CA ALA A 211 30.34 -11.31 -13.98
C ALA A 211 30.59 -10.36 -12.81
N THR A 212 29.61 -9.52 -12.47
CA THR A 212 29.73 -8.58 -11.35
C THR A 212 29.81 -9.32 -10.03
N LYS A 213 28.92 -10.31 -9.80
CA LYS A 213 28.92 -11.12 -8.59
C LYS A 213 30.25 -11.85 -8.39
N ASP A 214 30.78 -12.47 -9.45
CA ASP A 214 32.01 -13.26 -9.38
C ASP A 214 33.25 -12.37 -9.19
N VAL A 215 33.34 -11.22 -9.87
CA VAL A 215 34.51 -10.31 -9.74
C VAL A 215 34.49 -9.54 -8.43
N CYS A 216 33.31 -9.08 -8.00
CA CYS A 216 33.14 -8.28 -6.79
C CYS A 216 32.81 -9.13 -5.55
N GLU A 217 32.86 -10.45 -5.67
CA GLU A 217 32.62 -11.42 -4.59
C GLU A 217 31.32 -11.14 -3.80
N ILE A 218 30.26 -10.76 -4.51
CA ILE A 218 28.99 -10.35 -3.90
C ILE A 218 28.29 -11.58 -3.29
N GLN A 219 28.15 -11.58 -1.96
CA GLN A 219 27.26 -12.50 -1.25
C GLN A 219 25.80 -12.18 -1.59
N GLU A 220 25.06 -13.13 -2.17
CA GLU A 220 23.66 -12.94 -2.55
C GLU A 220 22.73 -13.14 -1.36
N PHE A 221 21.48 -12.65 -1.49
CA PHE A 221 20.45 -12.91 -0.50
C PHE A 221 20.07 -14.40 -0.46
N TYR A 222 19.79 -14.98 -1.63
CA TYR A 222 19.27 -16.34 -1.73
C TYR A 222 20.35 -17.36 -2.12
N ASN A 223 21.47 -17.40 -1.38
CA ASN A 223 22.68 -18.20 -1.68
C ASN A 223 22.47 -19.73 -1.79
N SER A 224 21.29 -20.26 -1.48
CA SER A 224 21.00 -21.71 -1.49
C SER A 224 19.59 -22.03 -1.99
N SER A 225 19.03 -21.16 -2.81
CA SER A 225 17.69 -21.35 -3.38
C SER A 225 17.76 -22.06 -4.73
N ASP A 226 16.85 -23.03 -4.94
CA ASP A 226 16.63 -23.64 -6.27
C ASP A 226 15.89 -22.68 -7.23
N LEU A 227 15.37 -21.56 -6.73
CA LEU A 227 14.69 -20.55 -7.54
C LEU A 227 15.71 -19.70 -8.32
N LYS A 228 15.91 -20.06 -9.59
CA LYS A 228 16.83 -19.34 -10.51
C LYS A 228 16.54 -17.84 -10.66
N ASP A 229 15.29 -17.43 -10.45
CA ASP A 229 14.84 -16.05 -10.64
C ASP A 229 15.29 -15.10 -9.51
N VAL A 230 15.75 -15.62 -8.37
CA VAL A 230 16.21 -14.82 -7.23
C VAL A 230 17.73 -14.92 -7.00
N GLU A 231 18.42 -15.70 -7.85
CA GLU A 231 19.84 -16.04 -7.74
C GLU A 231 20.76 -14.81 -7.60
N TYR A 232 20.44 -13.71 -8.30
CA TYR A 232 21.27 -12.50 -8.35
C TYR A 232 20.58 -11.25 -7.77
N THR A 233 19.67 -11.44 -6.81
CA THR A 233 18.80 -10.34 -6.33
C THR A 233 19.62 -9.18 -5.76
N ARG A 234 20.66 -9.44 -4.94
CA ARG A 234 21.47 -8.37 -4.33
C ARG A 234 22.35 -7.71 -5.38
N THR A 235 23.02 -8.51 -6.22
CA THR A 235 23.85 -7.97 -7.30
C THR A 235 23.04 -7.07 -8.23
N GLU A 236 21.83 -7.48 -8.60
CA GLU A 236 20.96 -6.67 -9.46
C GLU A 236 20.63 -5.33 -8.83
N LEU A 237 20.27 -5.29 -7.54
CA LEU A 237 19.99 -4.06 -6.81
C LEU A 237 21.21 -3.12 -6.79
N ILE A 238 22.40 -3.65 -6.49
CA ILE A 238 23.65 -2.87 -6.47
C ILE A 238 23.93 -2.26 -7.84
N ILE A 239 23.88 -3.07 -8.91
CA ILE A 239 24.15 -2.59 -10.26
C ILE A 239 23.11 -1.54 -10.67
N SER A 240 21.82 -1.84 -10.53
CA SER A 240 20.75 -0.93 -10.92
C SER A 240 20.85 0.42 -10.21
N PHE A 241 21.20 0.42 -8.91
CA PHE A 241 21.34 1.64 -8.14
C PHE A 241 22.60 2.44 -8.53
N LEU A 242 23.77 1.81 -8.53
CA LEU A 242 25.05 2.49 -8.80
C LEU A 242 25.17 2.96 -10.25
N MET A 243 24.70 2.17 -11.22
CA MET A 243 24.73 2.59 -12.62
C MET A 243 23.89 3.84 -12.86
N TYR A 244 22.76 3.95 -12.16
CA TYR A 244 21.95 5.17 -12.21
C TYR A 244 22.75 6.36 -11.66
N GLU A 245 23.35 6.22 -10.48
CA GLU A 245 24.19 7.27 -9.86
C GLU A 245 25.36 7.72 -10.75
N LEU A 246 26.04 6.76 -11.38
CA LEU A 246 27.15 7.03 -12.30
C LEU A 246 26.69 7.75 -13.58
N SER A 247 25.48 7.43 -14.08
CA SER A 247 24.94 8.05 -15.28
C SER A 247 24.57 9.53 -15.08
N THR A 248 24.13 9.91 -13.87
CA THR A 248 23.65 11.27 -13.56
C THR A 248 24.72 12.19 -12.98
N ASN A 249 25.77 11.66 -12.34
CA ASN A 249 26.78 12.45 -11.63
C ASN A 249 28.17 12.50 -12.32
N LYS A 250 28.21 12.74 -13.63
CA LYS A 250 29.41 12.65 -14.48
C LYS A 250 30.60 13.58 -14.12
N THR A 251 30.50 14.48 -13.14
CA THR A 251 31.39 15.66 -13.04
C THR A 251 31.88 16.06 -11.64
N THR A 252 31.77 15.23 -10.60
CA THR A 252 32.34 15.59 -9.29
C THR A 252 33.63 14.82 -9.00
N LYS A 253 34.63 15.50 -8.41
CA LYS A 253 35.76 14.83 -7.74
C LYS A 253 35.16 13.93 -6.67
N GLU A 254 35.00 12.66 -6.99
CA GLU A 254 34.25 11.74 -6.15
C GLU A 254 35.00 11.48 -4.84
N PRO A 255 34.29 11.35 -3.71
CA PRO A 255 34.91 10.94 -2.46
C PRO A 255 35.58 9.57 -2.63
N VAL A 256 36.83 9.47 -2.18
CA VAL A 256 37.64 8.23 -2.31
C VAL A 256 37.23 7.19 -1.24
N LYS A 257 36.60 7.62 -0.14
CA LYS A 257 36.24 6.77 1.00
C LYS A 257 34.82 6.24 0.90
N GLY A 258 34.62 4.95 1.22
CA GLY A 258 33.33 4.27 1.13
C GLY A 258 32.21 4.94 1.90
N LEU A 259 32.43 5.39 3.15
CA LEU A 259 31.40 6.06 3.95
C LEU A 259 30.93 7.40 3.35
N GLU A 260 31.86 8.21 2.85
CA GLU A 260 31.52 9.50 2.23
C GLU A 260 30.75 9.27 0.92
N TYR A 261 31.14 8.26 0.16
CA TYR A 261 30.45 7.88 -1.07
C TYR A 261 29.05 7.31 -0.78
N LEU A 262 28.92 6.43 0.22
CA LEU A 262 27.64 5.90 0.67
C LEU A 262 26.68 7.02 1.10
N LYS A 263 27.16 7.96 1.93
CA LYS A 263 26.37 9.15 2.30
C LYS A 263 25.93 9.96 1.08
N LYS A 264 26.82 10.17 0.11
CA LYS A 264 26.51 10.91 -1.12
C LYS A 264 25.38 10.25 -1.92
N ILE A 265 25.51 8.96 -2.24
CA ILE A 265 24.52 8.26 -3.08
C ILE A 265 23.16 8.15 -2.36
N PHE A 266 23.14 7.93 -1.05
CA PHE A 266 21.87 7.88 -0.32
C PHE A 266 21.23 9.25 -0.07
N ASN A 267 22.02 10.32 0.03
CA ASN A 267 21.48 11.69 -0.02
C ASN A 267 20.84 11.99 -1.39
N ASN A 268 21.46 11.53 -2.49
CA ASN A 268 20.88 11.66 -3.82
C ASN A 268 19.57 10.87 -3.94
N TYR A 269 19.54 9.65 -3.39
CA TYR A 269 18.34 8.81 -3.36
C TYR A 269 17.21 9.44 -2.54
N GLU A 270 17.47 9.91 -1.31
CA GLU A 270 16.47 10.61 -0.47
C GLU A 270 15.94 11.87 -1.18
N SER A 271 16.79 12.59 -1.91
CA SER A 271 16.39 13.76 -2.67
C SER A 271 15.67 13.46 -4.00
N GLY A 272 15.56 12.19 -4.39
CA GLY A 272 14.94 11.75 -5.64
C GLY A 272 15.75 12.06 -6.91
N ARG A 273 16.99 12.53 -6.78
CA ARG A 273 17.84 12.97 -7.92
C ARG A 273 18.51 11.83 -8.67
N SER A 274 18.69 10.71 -8.01
CA SER A 274 19.25 9.51 -8.61
C SER A 274 18.12 8.51 -8.87
N PHE A 275 17.91 7.55 -7.99
CA PHE A 275 17.21 6.34 -8.36
C PHE A 275 15.68 6.44 -8.28
N TYR A 276 15.00 5.92 -9.30
CA TYR A 276 13.55 5.78 -9.34
C TYR A 276 13.09 4.43 -8.80
N THR A 277 12.40 4.38 -7.66
CA THR A 277 12.04 3.13 -6.99
C THR A 277 11.10 2.25 -7.84
N PHE A 278 10.29 2.83 -8.73
CA PHE A 278 9.40 2.07 -9.61
C PHE A 278 10.16 1.11 -10.56
N VAL A 279 11.46 1.33 -10.82
CA VAL A 279 12.26 0.44 -11.68
C VAL A 279 12.47 -0.93 -11.03
N LEU A 280 12.29 -1.05 -9.71
CA LEU A 280 12.37 -2.31 -8.98
C LEU A 280 11.08 -3.15 -9.08
N LEU A 281 10.00 -2.60 -9.64
CA LEU A 281 8.70 -3.28 -9.76
C LEU A 281 8.64 -4.16 -11.02
N TYR A 282 9.60 -5.09 -11.16
CA TYR A 282 9.80 -5.93 -12.34
C TYR A 282 8.57 -6.79 -12.72
N HIS A 283 7.72 -7.07 -11.74
CA HIS A 283 6.52 -7.88 -11.90
C HIS A 283 5.37 -7.14 -12.57
N ILE A 284 5.40 -5.80 -12.60
CA ILE A 284 4.35 -4.97 -13.19
C ILE A 284 4.61 -4.77 -14.69
N LYS A 285 3.66 -5.20 -15.52
CA LYS A 285 3.75 -5.03 -16.98
C LYS A 285 3.21 -3.66 -17.40
N ARG A 286 3.85 -3.09 -18.42
CA ARG A 286 3.59 -1.74 -18.98
C ARG A 286 3.86 -0.56 -18.04
N LEU A 287 4.44 -0.77 -16.86
CA LEU A 287 4.73 0.32 -15.92
C LEU A 287 5.59 1.42 -16.54
N ARG A 288 6.74 1.07 -17.13
CA ARG A 288 7.66 2.05 -17.73
C ARG A 288 7.04 2.86 -18.88
N PRO A 289 6.45 2.26 -19.93
CA PRO A 289 5.78 3.03 -20.98
C PRO A 289 4.68 3.95 -20.42
N VAL A 290 3.90 3.47 -19.45
CA VAL A 290 2.85 4.29 -18.82
C VAL A 290 3.47 5.51 -18.12
N ILE A 291 4.57 5.32 -17.41
CA ILE A 291 5.29 6.40 -16.72
C ILE A 291 5.88 7.41 -17.71
N GLU A 292 6.53 6.93 -18.77
CA GLU A 292 7.21 7.77 -19.77
C GLU A 292 6.25 8.63 -20.59
N TYR A 293 5.04 8.14 -20.90
CA TYR A 293 4.03 8.88 -21.67
C TYR A 293 3.02 9.64 -20.82
N SER A 294 3.19 9.61 -19.50
CA SER A 294 2.28 10.26 -18.59
C SER A 294 2.44 11.78 -18.57
N ARG A 295 1.36 12.46 -18.19
CA ARG A 295 1.36 13.90 -17.92
C ARG A 295 1.67 14.22 -16.44
N TYR A 296 1.85 13.20 -15.60
CA TYR A 296 2.05 13.37 -14.15
C TYR A 296 3.53 13.52 -13.78
N ASN A 297 3.79 14.23 -12.68
CA ASN A 297 5.14 14.48 -12.17
C ASN A 297 5.66 13.30 -11.34
N TYR A 298 6.10 12.23 -12.00
CA TYR A 298 6.62 11.04 -11.31
C TYR A 298 7.95 11.27 -10.58
N PHE A 299 8.68 12.33 -10.91
CA PHE A 299 9.84 12.74 -10.15
C PHE A 299 9.48 13.15 -8.72
N GLU A 300 8.43 13.95 -8.56
CA GLU A 300 7.96 14.40 -7.25
C GLU A 300 7.35 13.25 -6.43
N MET A 301 6.59 12.36 -7.08
CA MET A 301 6.07 11.14 -6.43
C MET A 301 7.20 10.25 -5.91
N ASN A 302 8.22 9.98 -6.76
CA ASN A 302 9.39 9.21 -6.36
C ASN A 302 10.20 9.90 -5.25
N GLN A 303 10.38 11.21 -5.31
CA GLN A 303 11.05 11.96 -4.26
C GLN A 303 10.28 11.84 -2.93
N THR A 304 8.95 11.97 -2.95
CA THR A 304 8.10 11.84 -1.76
C THR A 304 8.20 10.44 -1.17
N PHE A 305 8.12 9.41 -2.01
CA PHE A 305 8.32 8.02 -1.62
C PHE A 305 9.67 7.82 -0.92
N ASN A 306 10.77 8.23 -1.56
CA ASN A 306 12.12 8.03 -1.03
C ASN A 306 12.31 8.77 0.30
N LYS A 307 11.85 10.02 0.41
CA LYS A 307 11.86 10.77 1.69
C LYS A 307 11.09 10.04 2.78
N ASN A 308 9.95 9.45 2.45
CA ASN A 308 9.13 8.72 3.43
C ASN A 308 9.77 7.40 3.85
N ILE A 309 10.51 6.70 2.98
CA ILE A 309 11.39 5.58 3.39
C ILE A 309 12.34 6.03 4.50
N PHE A 310 13.05 7.15 4.32
CA PHE A 310 13.99 7.65 5.33
C PHE A 310 13.30 8.15 6.61
N LYS A 311 12.09 8.69 6.54
CA LYS A 311 11.30 9.00 7.74
C LYS A 311 10.94 7.74 8.54
N VAL A 312 10.57 6.66 7.86
CA VAL A 312 10.32 5.36 8.48
C VAL A 312 11.59 4.85 9.14
N LEU A 313 12.74 4.86 8.44
CA LEU A 313 14.02 4.44 9.01
C LEU A 313 14.40 5.25 10.27
N LYS A 314 14.22 6.57 10.24
CA LYS A 314 14.47 7.45 11.41
C LYS A 314 13.53 7.18 12.58
N SER A 315 12.43 6.47 12.36
CA SER A 315 11.46 6.09 13.40
C SER A 315 11.74 4.70 13.99
N LEU A 316 12.59 3.88 13.33
CA LEU A 316 13.02 2.59 13.85
C LEU A 316 14.06 2.79 14.95
N LYS A 317 14.00 1.94 15.98
CA LYS A 317 15.04 1.90 17.01
C LYS A 317 16.20 1.05 16.50
N VAL A 318 17.42 1.55 16.68
CA VAL A 318 18.66 0.85 16.32
C VAL A 318 18.79 -0.44 17.14
N GLU A 319 19.39 -1.48 16.55
CA GLU A 319 19.60 -2.81 17.17
C GLU A 319 18.31 -3.53 17.61
N GLN A 320 17.20 -3.26 16.92
CA GLN A 320 15.92 -3.93 17.17
C GLN A 320 15.29 -4.44 15.87
N TRP A 321 14.62 -5.59 15.97
CA TRP A 321 13.85 -6.17 14.88
C TRP A 321 12.42 -5.64 14.89
N PHE A 322 11.85 -5.44 13.71
CA PHE A 322 10.47 -5.03 13.51
C PHE A 322 9.87 -5.92 12.44
N SER A 323 8.64 -6.38 12.60
CA SER A 323 7.99 -7.09 11.49
C SER A 323 7.65 -6.11 10.37
N PHE A 324 7.81 -6.54 9.12
CA PHE A 324 7.41 -5.76 7.95
C PHE A 324 5.92 -5.37 8.02
N GLU A 325 5.06 -6.25 8.54
CA GLU A 325 3.63 -5.95 8.71
C GLU A 325 3.41 -4.80 9.73
N ASN A 326 4.15 -4.77 10.84
CA ASN A 326 4.09 -3.64 11.77
C ASN A 326 4.58 -2.34 11.12
N VAL A 327 5.68 -2.39 10.35
CA VAL A 327 6.18 -1.24 9.60
C VAL A 327 5.16 -0.74 8.57
N TYR A 328 4.55 -1.64 7.81
CA TYR A 328 3.56 -1.29 6.79
C TYR A 328 2.26 -0.72 7.40
N LYS A 329 1.79 -1.26 8.52
CA LYS A 329 0.67 -0.69 9.27
C LYS A 329 1.00 0.68 9.83
N PHE A 330 2.19 0.86 10.41
CA PHE A 330 2.67 2.17 10.87
C PHE A 330 2.64 3.21 9.75
N ILE A 331 3.17 2.85 8.57
CA ILE A 331 3.15 3.68 7.36
C ILE A 331 1.73 4.10 6.99
N THR A 332 0.80 3.13 6.96
CA THR A 332 -0.55 3.35 6.48
C THR A 332 -1.38 4.15 7.49
N TYR A 333 -1.25 3.83 8.78
CA TYR A 333 -2.03 4.46 9.85
C TYR A 333 -1.63 5.92 10.07
N ASN A 334 -0.33 6.23 9.89
CA ASN A 334 0.22 7.59 9.92
C ASN A 334 0.16 8.30 8.56
N GLU A 335 -0.46 7.69 7.55
CA GLU A 335 -0.73 8.29 6.22
C GLU A 335 0.50 8.82 5.49
N PHE A 336 1.61 8.09 5.57
CA PHE A 336 2.73 8.41 4.71
C PHE A 336 2.37 8.15 3.25
N ASP A 337 2.68 9.13 2.41
CA ASP A 337 2.45 9.05 0.98
C ASP A 337 3.55 8.18 0.33
N PHE A 338 3.18 6.96 -0.03
CA PHE A 338 4.03 6.01 -0.73
C PHE A 338 3.54 5.76 -2.16
N ASP A 339 2.70 6.63 -2.73
CA ASP A 339 2.25 6.47 -4.11
C ASP A 339 3.41 6.69 -5.08
N LEU A 340 3.78 5.65 -5.84
CA LEU A 340 4.81 5.73 -6.89
C LEU A 340 4.23 6.03 -8.27
N ILE A 341 2.98 5.64 -8.47
CA ILE A 341 2.24 5.83 -9.71
C ILE A 341 0.81 6.27 -9.37
N ASN A 342 0.25 7.24 -10.09
CA ASN A 342 -1.10 7.68 -9.77
C ASN A 342 -2.15 6.59 -10.12
N ASP A 343 -3.28 6.61 -9.42
CA ASP A 343 -4.38 5.66 -9.58
C ASP A 343 -4.93 5.52 -11.01
N ARG A 344 -4.83 6.57 -11.83
CA ARG A 344 -5.32 6.53 -13.21
C ARG A 344 -4.37 5.71 -14.07
N ASP A 345 -3.10 6.05 -14.02
CA ASP A 345 -2.06 5.41 -14.84
C ASP A 345 -1.82 3.96 -14.38
N ALA A 346 -1.95 3.67 -13.09
CA ALA A 346 -1.86 2.30 -12.57
C ALA A 346 -2.89 1.37 -13.24
N ARG A 347 -4.07 1.86 -13.62
CA ARG A 347 -5.12 1.06 -14.29
C ARG A 347 -4.73 0.55 -15.67
N ASP A 348 -3.75 1.17 -16.31
CA ASP A 348 -3.22 0.76 -17.62
C ASP A 348 -2.06 -0.25 -17.52
N THR A 349 -1.65 -0.56 -16.29
CA THR A 349 -0.67 -1.59 -15.95
C THR A 349 -1.36 -2.88 -15.50
N TYR A 350 -0.62 -4.00 -15.57
CA TYR A 350 -1.19 -5.30 -15.22
C TYR A 350 -0.14 -6.30 -14.72
N LEU A 351 -0.63 -7.35 -14.06
CA LEU A 351 0.10 -8.53 -13.65
C LEU A 351 -0.24 -9.68 -14.59
N ASN A 352 0.75 -10.53 -14.91
CA ASN A 352 0.47 -11.81 -15.56
C ASN A 352 -0.01 -12.79 -14.49
N SER A 353 -1.28 -13.20 -14.54
CA SER A 353 -1.89 -14.07 -13.53
C SER A 353 -2.05 -15.51 -14.00
N LYS A 354 -2.17 -16.41 -13.02
CA LYS A 354 -2.39 -17.85 -13.19
C LYS A 354 -3.86 -18.23 -13.41
N PHE A 355 -4.84 -17.34 -13.27
CA PHE A 355 -6.26 -17.73 -13.29
C PHE A 355 -6.70 -18.32 -14.65
N GLU A 356 -6.81 -19.65 -14.69
CA GLU A 356 -7.14 -20.48 -15.86
C GLU A 356 -8.54 -20.27 -16.47
N ARG A 357 -9.38 -19.37 -15.94
CA ARG A 357 -10.82 -19.34 -16.25
C ARG A 357 -11.34 -18.13 -17.01
N VAL A 358 -10.49 -17.23 -17.47
CA VAL A 358 -10.91 -16.13 -18.35
C VAL A 358 -9.86 -15.97 -19.44
N TYR A 359 -10.30 -15.68 -20.66
CA TYR A 359 -9.49 -15.40 -21.86
C TYR A 359 -8.43 -14.26 -21.71
N ASP A 360 -8.17 -13.79 -20.49
CA ASP A 360 -7.25 -12.72 -20.16
C ASP A 360 -6.30 -13.19 -19.05
N ASP A 361 -5.06 -13.54 -19.43
CA ASP A 361 -3.94 -13.88 -18.53
C ASP A 361 -3.49 -12.68 -17.67
N LYS A 362 -4.28 -11.61 -17.59
CA LYS A 362 -3.92 -10.31 -17.04
C LYS A 362 -4.84 -9.89 -15.91
N ILE A 363 -4.25 -9.45 -14.80
CA ILE A 363 -4.95 -8.70 -13.75
C ILE A 363 -4.53 -7.25 -13.86
N TYR A 364 -5.45 -6.39 -14.32
CA TYR A 364 -5.25 -4.95 -14.33
C TYR A 364 -5.35 -4.36 -12.93
N ILE A 365 -4.51 -3.37 -12.62
CA ILE A 365 -4.43 -2.74 -11.29
C ILE A 365 -5.51 -1.64 -11.18
N LYS A 366 -6.77 -2.06 -11.01
CA LYS A 366 -7.93 -1.16 -11.00
C LYS A 366 -8.48 -0.84 -9.60
N GLU A 367 -8.16 -1.67 -8.62
CA GLU A 367 -8.68 -1.57 -7.26
C GLU A 367 -7.56 -1.12 -6.33
N LYS A 368 -7.88 -0.23 -5.37
CA LYS A 368 -6.90 0.30 -4.41
C LYS A 368 -6.24 -0.81 -3.60
N VAL A 369 -6.96 -1.89 -3.27
CA VAL A 369 -6.39 -3.07 -2.62
C VAL A 369 -5.32 -3.75 -3.49
N ILE A 370 -5.59 -3.95 -4.78
CA ILE A 370 -4.61 -4.53 -5.71
C ILE A 370 -3.43 -3.58 -5.92
N TYR A 371 -3.68 -2.27 -5.95
CA TYR A 371 -2.61 -1.26 -6.00
C TYR A 371 -1.68 -1.35 -4.79
N GLN A 372 -2.23 -1.45 -3.58
CA GLN A 372 -1.45 -1.62 -2.35
C GLN A 372 -0.62 -2.92 -2.36
N GLU A 373 -1.22 -4.05 -2.73
CA GLU A 373 -0.55 -5.35 -2.76
C GLU A 373 0.45 -5.51 -3.91
N ALA A 374 0.21 -4.89 -5.07
CA ALA A 374 1.03 -5.05 -6.26
C ALA A 374 2.10 -3.97 -6.45
N ILE A 375 1.89 -2.76 -5.92
CA ILE A 375 2.78 -1.63 -6.14
C ILE A 375 3.42 -1.21 -4.82
N ILE A 376 2.60 -0.80 -3.85
CA ILE A 376 3.11 -0.14 -2.63
C ILE A 376 3.90 -1.11 -1.74
N LYS A 377 3.30 -2.24 -1.34
CA LYS A 377 4.00 -3.23 -0.51
C LYS A 377 5.29 -3.73 -1.19
N PRO A 378 5.27 -4.20 -2.46
CA PRO A 378 6.49 -4.64 -3.12
C PRO A 378 7.54 -3.54 -3.27
N ALA A 379 7.14 -2.28 -3.48
CA ALA A 379 8.08 -1.16 -3.57
C ALA A 379 8.80 -0.90 -2.24
N ILE A 380 8.05 -0.88 -1.12
CA ILE A 380 8.65 -0.68 0.21
C ILE A 380 9.60 -1.85 0.53
N LYS A 381 9.18 -3.10 0.27
CA LYS A 381 10.05 -4.28 0.42
C LYS A 381 11.29 -4.17 -0.45
N ALA A 382 11.16 -3.76 -1.71
CA ALA A 382 12.29 -3.58 -2.63
C ALA A 382 13.27 -2.52 -2.12
N SER A 383 12.77 -1.39 -1.59
CA SER A 383 13.61 -0.37 -0.95
C SER A 383 14.35 -0.92 0.27
N PHE A 384 13.74 -1.80 1.07
CA PHE A 384 14.39 -2.40 2.23
C PHE A 384 15.50 -3.38 1.80
N PHE A 385 15.25 -4.22 0.79
CA PHE A 385 16.30 -5.03 0.18
C PHE A 385 17.43 -4.20 -0.44
N LEU A 386 17.11 -3.06 -1.07
CA LEU A 386 18.11 -2.12 -1.59
C LEU A 386 18.96 -1.56 -0.44
N LEU A 387 18.34 -1.02 0.62
CA LEU A 387 19.04 -0.50 1.80
C LEU A 387 19.92 -1.55 2.46
N ALA A 388 19.42 -2.79 2.58
CA ALA A 388 20.18 -3.92 3.09
C ALA A 388 21.37 -4.27 2.20
N SER A 389 21.22 -4.21 0.87
CA SER A 389 22.32 -4.45 -0.07
C SER A 389 23.53 -3.55 0.18
N PHE A 390 23.28 -2.36 0.75
CA PHE A 390 24.27 -1.35 1.12
C PHE A 390 24.52 -1.23 2.64
N GLY A 391 24.12 -2.23 3.44
CA GLY A 391 24.42 -2.31 4.87
C GLY A 391 23.81 -1.21 5.72
N ILE A 392 22.73 -0.56 5.26
CA ILE A 392 22.02 0.48 6.04
C ILE A 392 21.09 -0.15 7.08
N ILE A 393 20.50 -1.28 6.73
CA ILE A 393 19.66 -2.09 7.61
C ILE A 393 20.03 -3.56 7.44
N ASP A 394 19.78 -4.34 8.48
CA ASP A 394 19.78 -5.80 8.39
C ASP A 394 18.34 -6.27 8.13
N ILE A 395 18.19 -7.41 7.47
CA ILE A 395 16.87 -7.97 7.12
C ILE A 395 16.81 -9.47 7.40
N ALA A 396 15.60 -9.93 7.76
CA ALA A 396 15.30 -11.34 7.90
C ALA A 396 14.12 -11.72 6.99
N TYR A 397 14.28 -12.79 6.21
CA TYR A 397 13.39 -13.07 5.09
C TYR A 397 13.31 -14.56 4.73
N ASN A 398 12.24 -14.91 4.03
CA ASN A 398 12.00 -16.24 3.49
C ASN A 398 12.09 -16.24 1.95
N LEU A 399 11.98 -17.42 1.34
CA LEU A 399 11.70 -17.49 -0.09
C LEU A 399 10.39 -16.73 -0.39
N PRO A 400 10.33 -15.97 -1.50
CA PRO A 400 9.17 -15.14 -1.80
C PRO A 400 7.92 -16.00 -1.97
N LYS A 401 6.82 -15.56 -1.34
CA LYS A 401 5.50 -16.18 -1.44
C LYS A 401 4.42 -15.11 -1.32
N ASN A 402 3.38 -15.19 -2.14
CA ASN A 402 2.28 -14.22 -2.11
C ASN A 402 0.94 -14.88 -2.48
N LYS A 403 -0.16 -14.33 -1.95
CA LYS A 403 -1.52 -14.76 -2.32
C LYS A 403 -1.88 -14.37 -3.76
N ILE A 404 -1.28 -13.30 -4.27
CA ILE A 404 -1.37 -12.89 -5.68
C ILE A 404 -0.13 -13.45 -6.38
N GLU A 405 -0.32 -14.49 -7.19
CA GLU A 405 0.77 -15.20 -7.86
C GLU A 405 0.99 -14.68 -9.29
N GLN A 406 2.27 -14.54 -9.70
CA GLN A 406 2.59 -14.43 -11.12
C GLN A 406 2.40 -15.78 -11.83
N LYS A 407 2.10 -15.74 -13.14
CA LYS A 407 2.06 -16.93 -13.98
C LYS A 407 3.35 -17.75 -13.84
N GLY A 408 3.22 -18.99 -13.36
CA GLY A 408 4.34 -19.92 -13.16
C GLY A 408 5.15 -19.72 -11.88
N LYS A 409 4.72 -18.84 -10.97
CA LYS A 409 5.43 -18.55 -9.70
C LYS A 409 4.45 -18.63 -8.52
N ASN A 410 4.96 -18.86 -7.32
CA ASN A 410 4.20 -18.83 -6.06
C ASN A 410 4.27 -17.46 -5.35
N TYR A 411 4.75 -16.43 -6.04
CA TYR A 411 4.93 -15.07 -5.54
C TYR A 411 4.58 -14.03 -6.60
N LEU A 412 4.39 -12.79 -6.16
CA LEU A 412 4.14 -11.62 -6.99
C LEU A 412 5.45 -10.93 -7.38
N SER A 413 6.29 -10.69 -6.39
CA SER A 413 7.57 -10.01 -6.46
C SER A 413 8.66 -10.85 -5.79
N ILE A 414 9.88 -10.75 -6.28
CA ILE A 414 11.04 -11.41 -5.65
C ILE A 414 11.32 -10.88 -4.23
N PHE A 415 10.76 -9.73 -3.89
CA PHE A 415 10.87 -9.10 -2.58
C PHE A 415 9.79 -9.55 -1.60
N ASP A 416 8.82 -10.37 -2.01
CA ASP A 416 7.69 -10.78 -1.14
C ASP A 416 8.13 -11.49 0.13
N GLY A 417 9.33 -12.07 0.14
CA GLY A 417 9.89 -12.83 1.26
C GLY A 417 10.33 -12.00 2.46
N LEU A 418 10.37 -10.66 2.39
CA LEU A 418 10.73 -9.83 3.54
C LEU A 418 9.72 -9.99 4.68
N GLU A 419 10.20 -10.39 5.85
CA GLU A 419 9.41 -10.57 7.07
C GLU A 419 9.79 -9.58 8.17
N TYR A 420 11.09 -9.24 8.30
CA TYR A 420 11.61 -8.32 9.32
C TYR A 420 12.66 -7.37 8.76
#